data_AF-A0A7K1LSY3-F1
#
_entry.id   AF-A0A7K1LSY3-F1
#
_cell.length_a   1.000
_cell.length_b   1.000
_cell.length_c   1.000
_cell.angle_alpha   90.00
_cell.angle_beta   90.00
_cell.angle_gamma   90.00
#
_symmetry.space_group_name_H-M   'P 1'
#
loop_
_entity.id
_entity.type
_entity.pdbx_description
1 polymer ?
#
loop_
_entity_poly.entity_id
_entity_poly.type
_entity_poly.pdbx_seq_one_letter_code
_entity_poly.pdbx_strand_id
1 'polypeptide(L)'
;MPTTTDFQEYLDNLEEDHIEIIHELYESVSGEYQMGAFETERNNGNLFTTSDLNDFTLMLVSDEARDAFLKKLDQDYGGDFGWVGGHYEFVRSMNKDD
;
A
#
# COMPACT_ATOMS: atom_id res chain seq x y z
N MET A 1 -16.60 -6.43 -1.76
CA MET A 1 -15.32 -6.57 -2.45
C MET A 1 -14.91 -8.04 -2.45
N PRO A 2 -14.60 -8.67 -3.59
CA PRO A 2 -13.85 -9.93 -3.61
C PRO A 2 -12.54 -9.82 -2.83
N THR A 3 -12.08 -10.93 -2.26
CA THR A 3 -10.80 -10.98 -1.55
C THR A 3 -9.75 -11.63 -2.44
N THR A 4 -8.58 -11.02 -2.55
CA THR A 4 -7.42 -11.59 -3.23
C THR A 4 -6.22 -11.70 -2.29
N THR A 5 -5.34 -12.66 -2.59
CA THR A 5 -4.00 -12.80 -2.00
C THR A 5 -2.91 -12.50 -3.02
N ASP A 6 -3.29 -12.19 -4.26
CA ASP A 6 -2.36 -11.85 -5.33
C ASP A 6 -2.07 -10.35 -5.28
N PHE A 7 -0.81 -10.01 -5.00
CA PHE A 7 -0.38 -8.62 -4.84
C PHE A 7 -0.46 -7.86 -6.15
N GLN A 8 -0.15 -8.51 -7.27
CA GLN A 8 -0.17 -7.83 -8.57
C GLN A 8 -1.61 -7.60 -9.01
N GLU A 9 -2.50 -8.58 -8.82
CA GLU A 9 -3.93 -8.38 -9.09
C GLU A 9 -4.49 -7.20 -8.28
N TYR A 10 -4.15 -7.11 -6.99
CA TYR A 10 -4.59 -6.00 -6.16
C TYR A 10 -4.09 -4.64 -6.70
N LEU A 11 -2.80 -4.52 -7.04
CA LEU A 11 -2.23 -3.28 -7.55
C LEU A 11 -2.74 -2.92 -8.95
N ASP A 12 -2.95 -3.90 -9.83
CA ASP A 12 -3.49 -3.70 -11.18
C ASP A 12 -4.93 -3.15 -11.17
N ASN A 13 -5.64 -3.28 -10.05
CA ASN A 13 -7.02 -2.81 -9.87
C ASN A 13 -7.13 -1.56 -8.99
N LEU A 14 -6.01 -0.94 -8.61
CA LEU A 14 -6.02 0.32 -7.90
C LEU A 14 -6.39 1.45 -8.87
N GLU A 15 -7.43 2.23 -8.55
CA GLU A 15 -7.90 3.31 -9.44
C GLU A 15 -6.85 4.41 -9.68
N GLU A 16 -6.01 4.66 -8.66
CA GLU A 16 -4.94 5.65 -8.69
C GLU A 16 -3.68 5.09 -8.04
N ASP A 17 -2.51 5.22 -8.68
CA ASP A 17 -1.25 4.63 -8.21
C ASP A 17 -0.12 5.65 -8.05
N HIS A 18 -0.47 6.94 -7.96
CA HIS A 18 0.51 7.98 -7.70
C HIS A 18 1.09 7.85 -6.28
N ILE A 19 2.29 8.37 -6.07
CA ILE A 19 3.09 8.06 -4.88
C ILE A 19 2.43 8.40 -3.53
N GLU A 20 1.53 9.39 -3.49
CA GLU A 20 0.77 9.70 -2.28
C GLU A 20 -0.17 8.55 -1.89
N ILE A 21 -0.95 8.03 -2.83
CA ILE A 21 -1.83 6.86 -2.62
C ILE A 21 -1.02 5.61 -2.25
N ILE A 22 0.10 5.38 -2.92
CA ILE A 22 0.97 4.22 -2.59
C ILE A 22 1.57 4.35 -1.19
N HIS A 23 1.95 5.56 -0.77
CA HIS A 23 2.43 5.81 0.58
C HIS A 23 1.34 5.60 1.63
N GLU A 24 0.10 6.02 1.37
CA GLU A 24 -1.04 5.75 2.24
C GLU A 24 -1.29 4.24 2.42
N LEU A 25 -1.28 3.48 1.31
CA LEU A 25 -1.38 2.01 1.34
C LEU A 25 -0.24 1.39 2.15
N TYR A 26 1.00 1.82 1.90
CA TYR A 26 2.19 1.34 2.61
C TYR A 26 2.07 1.55 4.12
N GLU A 27 1.73 2.76 4.55
CA GLU A 27 1.59 3.12 5.96
C GLU A 27 0.43 2.38 6.63
N SER A 28 -0.71 2.24 5.93
CA SER A 28 -1.86 1.46 6.43
C SER A 28 -1.48 0.01 6.69
N VAL A 29 -0.82 -0.64 5.73
CA VAL A 29 -0.41 -2.06 5.85
C VAL A 29 0.67 -2.25 6.91
N SER A 30 1.68 -1.37 6.94
CA SER A 30 2.78 -1.44 7.90
C SER A 30 2.30 -1.19 9.33
N GLY A 31 1.39 -0.24 9.50
CA GLY A 31 0.90 0.18 10.81
C GLY A 31 -0.32 -0.58 11.32
N GLU A 32 -1.01 -1.34 10.46
CA GLU A 32 -2.29 -1.99 10.79
C GLU A 32 -3.34 -0.97 11.27
N TYR A 33 -3.43 0.16 10.57
CA TYR A 33 -4.38 1.23 10.88
C TYR A 33 -4.91 1.90 9.59
N GLN A 34 -5.88 2.80 9.73
CA GLN A 34 -6.41 3.56 8.60
C GLN A 34 -5.50 4.74 8.21
N MET A 35 -5.04 4.76 6.96
CA MET A 35 -4.29 5.87 6.38
C MET A 35 -4.90 6.26 5.04
N GLY A 36 -5.32 7.51 4.91
CA GLY A 36 -5.97 8.01 3.70
C GLY A 36 -7.18 7.16 3.31
N ALA A 37 -7.17 6.66 2.08
CA ALA A 37 -8.22 5.80 1.52
C ALA A 37 -8.13 4.32 1.95
N PHE A 38 -7.09 3.92 2.69
CA PHE A 38 -6.85 2.52 3.05
C PHE A 38 -7.11 2.26 4.53
N GLU A 39 -7.81 1.16 4.79
CA GLU A 39 -8.02 0.61 6.13
C GLU A 39 -7.45 -0.80 6.18
N THR A 40 -6.54 -1.05 7.14
CA THR A 40 -5.95 -2.38 7.35
C THR A 40 -6.29 -2.87 8.74
N GLU A 41 -6.92 -4.03 8.83
CA GLU A 41 -7.30 -4.66 10.10
C GLU A 41 -6.84 -6.11 10.18
N ARG A 42 -6.50 -6.55 11.40
CA ARG A 42 -6.15 -7.94 11.68
C ARG A 42 -7.37 -8.73 12.16
N ASN A 43 -7.66 -9.85 11.49
CA ASN A 43 -8.74 -10.76 11.86
C ASN A 43 -8.28 -12.22 11.75
N ASN A 44 -8.37 -12.96 12.85
CA ASN A 44 -7.95 -14.38 12.94
C ASN A 44 -6.52 -14.65 12.44
N GLY A 45 -5.59 -13.72 12.67
CA GLY A 45 -4.19 -13.84 12.29
C GLY A 45 -3.86 -13.29 10.89
N ASN A 46 -4.86 -13.07 10.04
CA ASN A 46 -4.69 -12.48 8.71
C ASN A 46 -4.91 -10.97 8.77
N LEU A 47 -4.18 -10.23 7.94
CA LEU A 47 -4.42 -8.82 7.67
C LEU A 47 -5.36 -8.68 6.47
N PHE A 48 -6.29 -7.73 6.55
CA PHE A 48 -7.19 -7.37 5.47
C PHE A 48 -7.05 -5.88 5.21
N THR A 49 -6.71 -5.52 3.97
CA THR A 49 -6.62 -4.13 3.53
C THR A 49 -7.73 -3.83 2.53
N THR A 50 -8.54 -2.84 2.87
CA THR A 50 -9.69 -2.38 2.07
C THR A 50 -9.53 -0.91 1.71
N SER A 51 -10.12 -0.52 0.58
CA SER A 51 -10.18 0.88 0.14
C SER A 51 -11.40 1.09 -0.76
N ASP A 52 -11.86 2.32 -0.88
CA ASP A 52 -12.82 2.75 -1.91
C ASP A 52 -12.15 2.94 -3.28
N LEU A 53 -10.82 2.98 -3.34
CA LEU A 53 -10.01 3.06 -4.57
C LEU A 53 -9.68 1.68 -5.19
N ASN A 54 -10.23 0.60 -4.63
CA ASN A 54 -9.94 -0.75 -5.11
C ASN A 54 -11.17 -1.65 -4.96
N ASP A 55 -11.52 -2.38 -6.02
CA ASP A 55 -12.62 -3.35 -5.98
C ASP A 55 -12.30 -4.60 -5.15
N PHE A 56 -11.02 -4.83 -4.84
CA PHE A 56 -10.55 -5.98 -4.06
C PHE A 56 -10.24 -5.61 -2.61
N THR A 57 -10.44 -6.58 -1.74
CA THR A 57 -9.80 -6.64 -0.42
C THR A 57 -8.51 -7.45 -0.55
N LEU A 58 -7.37 -6.86 -0.19
CA LEU A 58 -6.12 -7.61 -0.09
C LEU A 58 -6.10 -8.37 1.24
N MET A 59 -5.86 -9.68 1.20
CA MET A 59 -5.64 -10.50 2.38
C MET A 59 -4.18 -10.93 2.46
N LEU A 60 -3.54 -10.58 3.58
CA LEU A 60 -2.17 -10.97 3.91
C LEU A 60 -2.24 -12.05 4.98
N VAL A 61 -1.91 -13.28 4.60
CA VAL A 61 -2.15 -14.49 5.41
C VAL A 61 -1.13 -14.71 6.53
N SER A 62 -0.08 -13.89 6.58
CA SER A 62 0.95 -13.92 7.63
C SER A 62 1.74 -12.62 7.64
N ASP A 63 2.58 -12.45 8.66
CA ASP A 63 3.49 -11.31 8.74
C ASP A 63 4.54 -11.36 7.61
N GLU A 64 4.96 -12.56 7.16
CA GLU A 64 5.83 -12.69 5.99
C GLU A 64 5.14 -12.25 4.69
N ALA A 65 3.85 -12.51 4.55
CA ALA A 65 3.08 -12.02 3.41
C ALA A 65 2.99 -10.48 3.43
N ARG A 66 2.76 -9.88 4.62
CA ARG A 66 2.78 -8.44 4.81
C ARG A 66 4.13 -7.83 4.42
N ASP A 67 5.22 -8.38 4.94
CA ASP A 67 6.56 -7.88 4.67
C ASP A 67 6.94 -8.06 3.19
N ALA A 68 6.49 -9.14 2.54
CA ALA A 68 6.66 -9.34 1.11
C ALA A 68 5.88 -8.32 0.27
N PHE A 69 4.66 -7.95 0.70
CA PHE A 69 3.86 -6.93 0.03
C PHE A 69 4.50 -5.54 0.17
N LEU A 70 4.91 -5.13 1.38
CA LEU A 70 5.61 -3.86 1.61
C LEU A 70 6.89 -3.77 0.77
N LYS A 71 7.67 -4.86 0.71
CA LYS A 71 8.86 -4.92 -0.13
C LYS A 71 8.54 -4.77 -1.62
N LYS A 72 7.41 -5.33 -2.09
CA LYS A 72 6.96 -5.14 -3.47
C LYS A 72 6.63 -3.68 -3.75
N LEU A 73 5.93 -3.00 -2.83
CA LEU A 73 5.66 -1.57 -2.95
C LEU A 73 6.96 -0.75 -3.03
N ASP A 74 7.94 -1.06 -2.17
CA ASP A 74 9.26 -0.40 -2.21
C ASP A 74 9.99 -0.62 -3.55
N GLN A 75 9.90 -1.83 -4.11
CA GLN A 75 10.54 -2.18 -5.38
C GLN A 75 9.88 -1.49 -6.57
N ASP A 76 8.55 -1.43 -6.59
CA ASP A 76 7.79 -0.94 -7.73
C ASP A 76 7.62 0.59 -7.71
N TYR A 77 7.54 1.20 -6.52
CA TYR A 77 7.20 2.61 -6.34
C TYR A 77 8.23 3.43 -5.54
N GLY A 78 9.30 2.82 -5.02
CA GLY A 78 10.33 3.52 -4.24
C GLY A 78 11.26 4.43 -5.04
N GLY A 79 11.15 4.45 -6.37
CA GLY A 79 11.97 5.28 -7.26
C GLY A 79 13.47 5.12 -7.00
N ASP A 80 14.23 6.22 -7.14
CA ASP A 80 15.68 6.25 -6.91
C ASP A 80 16.09 6.06 -5.43
N PHE A 81 15.12 6.15 -4.50
CA PHE A 81 15.37 6.00 -3.07
C PHE A 81 15.32 4.54 -2.62
N GLY A 82 14.68 3.67 -3.41
CA GLY A 82 14.54 2.25 -3.13
C GLY A 82 13.54 1.91 -2.01
N TRP A 83 12.74 2.89 -1.57
CA TRP A 83 11.62 2.68 -0.66
C TRP A 83 10.57 3.79 -0.81
N VAL A 84 9.29 3.45 -0.55
CA VAL A 84 8.12 4.30 -0.86
C VAL A 84 8.19 5.67 -0.17
N GLY A 85 8.41 5.71 1.14
CA GLY A 85 8.40 6.98 1.87
C GLY A 85 9.52 7.93 1.48
N GLY A 86 10.64 7.42 0.95
CA GLY A 86 11.72 8.25 0.41
C GLY A 86 11.29 8.96 -0.87
N HIS A 87 10.62 8.23 -1.77
CA HIS A 87 10.06 8.80 -2.98
C HIS A 87 8.91 9.78 -2.68
N TYR A 88 8.04 9.43 -1.74
CA TYR A 88 6.95 10.30 -1.28
C TYR A 88 7.47 11.64 -0.75
N GLU A 89 8.41 11.63 0.22
CA GLU A 89 8.92 12.87 0.82
C GLU A 89 9.65 13.75 -0.21
N PHE A 90 10.35 13.13 -1.17
CA PHE A 90 10.96 13.86 -2.28
C PHE A 90 9.91 14.58 -3.14
N VAL A 91 8.90 13.87 -3.66
CA VAL A 91 7.83 14.45 -4.48
C VAL A 91 7.06 15.52 -3.71
N ARG A 92 6.73 15.24 -2.43
CA ARG A 92 6.06 16.18 -1.54
C ARG A 92 6.86 17.47 -1.32
N SER A 93 8.19 17.37 -1.20
CA SER A 93 9.06 18.54 -1.03
C SER A 93 9.10 19.40 -2.30
N MET A 94 9.21 18.77 -3.47
CA MET A 94 9.22 19.47 -4.75
C MET A 94 7.91 20.24 -5.00
N ASN A 95 6.77 19.64 -4.65
CA ASN A 95 5.46 20.28 -4.81
C ASN A 95 5.20 21.44 -3.85
N LYS A 96 6.02 21.62 -2.80
CA LYS A 96 5.91 22.76 -1.86
C LYS A 96 6.76 23.95 -2.27
N ASP A 97 7.77 23.73 -3.11
CA ASP A 97 8.70 24.76 -3.56
C ASP A 97 8.22 25.50 -4.84
N ASP A 98 7.12 25.03 -5.45
CA ASP A 98 6.36 25.68 -6.53
C ASP A 98 5.15 26.48 -6.00
#